data_AF-A0A2N0W404-F1
#
_entry.id   AF-A0A2N0W404-F1
#
_cell.length_a   1.000
_cell.length_b   1.000
_cell.length_c   1.000
_cell.angle_alpha   90.00
_cell.angle_beta   90.00
_cell.angle_gamma   90.00
#
_symmetry.space_group_name_H-M   'P 1'
#
loop_
_entity.id
_entity.type
_entity.pdbx_description
1 polymer ?
#
loop_
_entity_poly.entity_id
_entity_poly.type
_entity_poly.pdbx_seq_one_letter_code
_entity_poly.pdbx_strand_id
1 'polypeptide(L)'
;MSDNPQPEKKTAEERHAERINALPWQPWRPGDLAMPVFTTPDEPLLTEGEEEHDDGLPKLQVDQNELLNLQRRAEQQGLQQGLEAGQKQGYAAGFQQGLHEGQQQGLQEGQQQQAVLTEHWQHMVSDFQQTLDALDSVIASRLMQMALTAAKQIIGQAPICDGSALLTQIQQLIQQEPMFKGKPQLRVNPADFERVEQQLGASLSMNGWRLLADSQIHAGGCKVSAEDGDMDASLATRWHELCRLAAPGDL
;
A
#
# COMPACT_ATOMS: atom_id res chain seq x y z
N MET A 1 1.07 13.50 -50.00
CA MET A 1 0.69 14.82 -49.47
C MET A 1 0.35 15.67 -50.68
N SER A 2 -0.88 16.06 -50.96
CA SER A 2 -1.93 16.49 -50.05
C SER A 2 -3.30 16.12 -50.59
N ASP A 3 -4.13 15.59 -49.71
CA ASP A 3 -5.55 15.31 -49.90
C ASP A 3 -6.33 16.58 -49.54
N ASN A 4 -7.19 17.06 -50.44
CA ASN A 4 -8.04 18.23 -50.24
C ASN A 4 -9.49 17.82 -50.54
N PRO A 5 -10.31 17.50 -49.53
CA PRO A 5 -11.66 17.02 -49.73
C PRO A 5 -12.65 18.17 -50.04
N GLN A 6 -13.51 17.95 -51.03
CA GLN A 6 -14.66 18.83 -51.36
C GLN A 6 -15.68 18.86 -50.21
N PRO A 7 -16.34 20.02 -49.94
CA PRO A 7 -17.31 20.13 -48.86
C PRO A 7 -18.69 19.56 -49.23
N GLU A 8 -19.28 18.80 -48.30
CA GLU A 8 -20.63 18.24 -48.37
C GLU A 8 -21.72 19.32 -48.42
N LYS A 9 -22.77 19.09 -49.22
CA LYS A 9 -23.91 19.99 -49.36
C LYS A 9 -24.89 19.82 -48.19
N LYS A 10 -24.87 20.75 -47.23
CA LYS A 10 -25.86 20.85 -46.12
C LYS A 10 -27.31 21.00 -46.62
N THR A 11 -28.22 20.28 -45.98
CA THR A 11 -29.65 20.14 -46.28
C THR A 11 -30.45 21.38 -45.88
N ALA A 12 -31.61 21.62 -46.51
CA ALA A 12 -32.41 22.84 -46.30
C ALA A 12 -32.93 23.01 -44.86
N GLU A 13 -33.19 21.91 -44.16
CA GLU A 13 -33.63 21.90 -42.75
C GLU A 13 -32.49 22.29 -41.80
N GLU A 14 -31.26 21.83 -42.07
CA GLU A 14 -30.08 22.19 -41.28
C GLU A 14 -29.76 23.69 -41.40
N ARG A 15 -29.96 24.27 -42.59
CA ARG A 15 -29.84 25.73 -42.79
C ARG A 15 -30.92 26.52 -42.06
N HIS A 16 -32.12 25.94 -41.88
CA HIS A 16 -33.20 26.59 -41.14
C HIS A 16 -32.93 26.56 -39.63
N ALA A 17 -32.44 25.43 -39.12
CA ALA A 17 -32.02 25.28 -37.73
C ALA A 17 -30.83 26.20 -37.39
N GLU A 18 -29.82 26.29 -38.26
CA GLU A 18 -28.69 27.21 -38.08
C GLU A 18 -29.14 28.69 -38.09
N ARG A 19 -30.18 29.06 -38.88
CA ARG A 19 -30.73 30.42 -38.89
C ARG A 19 -31.42 30.80 -37.58
N ILE A 20 -32.13 29.87 -36.95
CA ILE A 20 -32.79 30.12 -35.66
C ILE A 20 -31.75 30.23 -34.54
N ASN A 21 -30.70 29.41 -34.61
CA ASN A 21 -29.63 29.40 -33.61
C ASN A 21 -28.61 30.55 -33.77
N ALA A 22 -28.57 31.20 -34.94
CA ALA A 22 -27.70 32.35 -35.21
C ALA A 22 -28.29 33.70 -34.78
N LEU A 23 -29.50 33.74 -34.22
CA LEU A 23 -30.08 34.97 -33.69
C LEU A 23 -29.40 35.32 -32.36
N PRO A 24 -28.85 36.54 -32.21
CA PRO A 24 -28.21 36.95 -30.96
C PRO A 24 -29.26 36.99 -29.84
N TRP A 25 -28.95 36.32 -28.72
CA TRP A 25 -29.82 36.26 -27.55
C TRP A 25 -30.10 37.68 -27.03
N GLN A 26 -31.38 38.01 -26.84
CA GLN A 26 -31.80 39.26 -26.22
C GLN A 26 -32.41 39.01 -24.84
N PRO A 27 -32.08 39.82 -23.82
CA PRO A 27 -32.66 39.70 -22.50
C PRO A 27 -34.16 40.02 -22.55
N TRP A 28 -34.98 39.13 -22.00
CA TRP A 28 -36.42 39.30 -21.90
C TRP A 28 -36.75 40.53 -21.04
N ARG A 29 -37.49 41.48 -21.59
CA ARG A 29 -38.03 42.63 -20.85
C ARG A 29 -39.55 42.47 -20.76
N PRO A 30 -40.17 42.54 -19.56
CA PRO A 30 -41.62 42.70 -19.47
C PRO A 30 -42.01 44.01 -20.16
N GLY A 31 -42.98 43.95 -21.07
CA GLY A 31 -43.55 45.13 -21.69
C GLY A 31 -44.18 46.06 -20.64
N ASP A 32 -44.17 47.36 -20.95
CA ASP A 32 -44.67 48.43 -20.10
C ASP A 32 -46.12 48.14 -19.63
N LEU A 33 -46.33 48.07 -18.31
CA LEU A 33 -47.64 47.83 -17.67
C LEU A 33 -48.50 49.10 -17.57
N ALA A 34 -48.16 50.16 -18.30
CA ALA A 34 -49.02 51.32 -18.46
C ALA A 34 -50.08 51.03 -19.55
N MET A 35 -51.36 51.05 -19.15
CA MET A 35 -52.51 50.73 -20.00
C MET A 35 -52.49 51.44 -21.36
N PRO A 36 -52.65 50.74 -22.49
CA PRO A 36 -53.16 51.36 -23.70
C PRO A 36 -54.69 51.48 -23.58
N VAL A 37 -55.17 52.71 -23.79
CA VAL A 37 -56.58 53.08 -23.91
C VAL A 37 -57.29 52.13 -24.88
N PHE A 38 -58.41 51.56 -24.45
CA PHE A 38 -59.34 50.87 -25.33
C PHE A 38 -59.88 51.88 -26.35
N THR A 39 -59.37 51.85 -27.58
CA THR A 39 -60.09 52.40 -28.73
C THR A 39 -61.23 51.45 -29.05
N THR A 40 -62.45 51.83 -28.68
CA THR A 40 -63.70 51.22 -29.18
C THR A 40 -63.73 51.33 -30.71
N PRO A 41 -63.78 50.22 -31.47
CA PRO A 41 -64.19 50.29 -32.86
C PRO A 41 -65.65 50.76 -32.91
N ASP A 42 -65.93 51.73 -33.80
CA ASP A 42 -67.25 52.29 -34.06
C ASP A 42 -68.35 51.22 -34.07
N GLU A 43 -69.23 51.33 -33.09
CA GLU A 43 -70.49 50.61 -33.01
C GLU A 43 -71.43 51.22 -34.06
N PRO A 44 -71.92 50.46 -35.05
CA PRO A 44 -72.90 51.01 -35.97
C PRO A 44 -74.18 51.30 -35.18
N LEU A 45 -74.59 52.57 -35.18
CA LEU A 45 -75.87 53.04 -34.67
C LEU A 45 -76.99 52.16 -35.24
N LEU A 46 -77.64 51.38 -34.38
CA LEU A 46 -78.94 50.79 -34.67
C LEU A 46 -79.93 51.95 -34.77
N THR A 47 -80.30 52.26 -36.01
CA THR A 47 -81.39 53.17 -36.34
C THR A 47 -82.69 52.40 -36.13
N GLU A 48 -83.63 52.98 -35.38
CA GLU A 48 -84.98 52.44 -35.21
C GLU A 48 -85.65 52.38 -36.59
N GLY A 49 -85.76 51.17 -37.12
CA GLY A 49 -86.49 50.82 -38.33
C GLY A 49 -87.34 49.60 -38.02
N GLU A 50 -88.65 49.80 -38.03
CA GLU A 50 -89.65 48.75 -37.95
C GLU A 50 -89.49 47.79 -39.15
N GLU A 51 -88.92 46.62 -38.91
CA GLU A 51 -89.15 45.45 -39.76
C GLU A 51 -89.49 44.27 -38.86
N GLU A 52 -90.75 43.84 -38.95
CA GLU A 52 -91.17 42.51 -38.53
C GLU A 52 -90.41 41.48 -39.36
N HIS A 53 -89.22 41.08 -38.90
CA HIS A 53 -88.60 39.83 -39.32
C HIS A 53 -88.71 38.82 -38.20
N ASP A 54 -89.65 37.90 -38.40
CA ASP A 54 -89.77 36.60 -37.76
C ASP A 54 -88.51 35.77 -38.06
N ASP A 55 -87.40 36.08 -37.39
CA ASP A 55 -86.27 35.17 -37.27
C ASP A 55 -86.31 34.57 -35.87
N GLY A 56 -87.08 33.49 -35.77
CA GLY A 56 -87.01 32.55 -34.67
C GLY A 56 -85.58 32.04 -34.55
N LEU A 57 -84.75 32.74 -33.79
CA LEU A 57 -83.52 32.19 -33.21
C LEU A 57 -83.93 30.88 -32.54
N PRO A 58 -83.50 29.71 -33.05
CA PRO A 58 -83.81 28.48 -32.38
C PRO A 58 -83.16 28.61 -31.01
N LYS A 59 -83.98 28.67 -29.95
CA LYS A 59 -83.50 28.47 -28.60
C LYS A 59 -82.71 27.17 -28.68
N LEU A 60 -81.38 27.24 -28.59
CA LEU A 60 -80.54 26.08 -28.36
C LEU A 60 -80.97 25.54 -27.01
N GLN A 61 -82.03 24.74 -27.02
CA GLN A 61 -82.40 23.86 -25.93
C GLN A 61 -81.30 22.82 -25.91
N VAL A 62 -80.20 23.18 -25.25
CA VAL A 62 -79.16 22.21 -24.94
C VAL A 62 -79.84 21.16 -24.09
N ASP A 63 -80.00 19.97 -24.66
CA ASP A 63 -80.67 18.88 -23.99
C ASP A 63 -79.90 18.59 -22.70
N GLN A 64 -80.59 18.69 -21.56
CA GLN A 64 -79.98 18.53 -20.24
C GLN A 64 -79.32 17.14 -20.10
N ASN A 65 -79.82 16.16 -20.87
CA ASN A 65 -79.27 14.82 -20.94
C ASN A 65 -77.92 14.77 -21.69
N GLU A 66 -77.73 15.59 -22.74
CA GLU A 66 -76.48 15.66 -23.48
C GLU A 66 -75.35 16.27 -22.65
N LEU A 67 -75.63 17.31 -21.87
CA LEU A 67 -74.66 17.93 -20.95
C LEU A 67 -74.14 16.94 -19.89
N LEU A 68 -75.04 16.18 -19.28
CA LEU A 68 -74.68 15.16 -18.28
C LEU A 68 -73.81 14.04 -18.88
N ASN A 69 -74.14 13.61 -20.10
CA ASN A 69 -73.35 12.59 -20.81
C ASN A 69 -71.96 13.12 -21.19
N LEU A 70 -71.85 14.40 -21.57
CA LEU A 70 -70.58 15.05 -21.86
C LEU A 70 -69.70 15.17 -20.60
N GLN A 71 -70.29 15.60 -19.48
CA GLN A 71 -69.58 15.73 -18.20
C GLN A 71 -69.05 14.38 -17.71
N ARG A 72 -69.86 13.32 -17.78
CA ARG A 72 -69.43 11.96 -17.40
C ARG A 72 -68.29 11.45 -18.28
N ARG A 73 -68.31 11.72 -19.60
CA ARG A 73 -67.19 11.37 -20.50
C ARG A 73 -65.92 12.12 -20.15
N ALA A 74 -66.02 13.42 -19.87
CA ALA A 74 -64.88 14.25 -19.51
C ALA A 74 -64.26 13.79 -18.18
N GLU A 75 -65.07 13.47 -17.17
CA GLU A 75 -64.61 12.90 -15.90
C GLU A 75 -63.92 11.55 -16.11
N GLN A 76 -64.52 10.63 -16.87
CA GLN A 76 -63.91 9.33 -17.17
C GLN A 76 -62.59 9.47 -17.91
N GLN A 77 -62.51 10.34 -18.92
CA GLN A 77 -61.27 10.61 -19.65
C GLN A 77 -60.21 11.23 -18.74
N GLY A 78 -60.55 12.21 -17.92
CA GLY A 78 -59.60 12.85 -17.00
C GLY A 78 -59.08 11.87 -15.96
N LEU A 79 -59.94 11.00 -15.43
CA LEU A 79 -59.56 9.98 -14.46
C LEU A 79 -58.64 8.92 -15.10
N GLN A 80 -58.94 8.48 -16.32
CA GLN A 80 -58.12 7.51 -17.03
C GLN A 80 -56.76 8.09 -17.43
N GLN A 81 -56.73 9.33 -17.91
CA GLN A 81 -55.48 10.06 -18.21
C GLN A 81 -54.63 10.30 -16.96
N GLY A 82 -55.24 10.70 -15.85
CA GLY A 82 -54.54 10.90 -14.58
C GLY A 82 -53.93 9.61 -14.04
N LEU A 83 -54.63 8.49 -14.19
CA LEU A 83 -54.16 7.18 -13.74
C LEU A 83 -52.98 6.69 -14.60
N GLU A 84 -53.07 6.79 -15.92
CA GLU A 84 -51.94 6.49 -16.82
C GLU A 84 -50.73 7.40 -16.56
N ALA A 85 -50.95 8.71 -16.40
CA ALA A 85 -49.89 9.67 -16.16
C ALA A 85 -49.19 9.40 -14.82
N GLY A 86 -49.96 9.18 -13.75
CA GLY A 86 -49.44 8.84 -12.43
C GLY A 86 -48.68 7.51 -12.42
N GLN A 87 -49.18 6.51 -13.14
CA GLN A 87 -48.52 5.20 -13.25
C GLN A 87 -47.20 5.31 -14.02
N LYS A 88 -47.17 6.05 -15.13
CA LYS A 88 -45.93 6.32 -15.90
C LYS A 88 -44.92 7.12 -15.08
N GLN A 89 -45.35 8.17 -14.38
CA GLN A 89 -44.47 8.97 -13.52
C GLN A 89 -43.93 8.18 -12.33
N GLY A 90 -44.79 7.44 -11.63
CA GLY A 90 -44.38 6.60 -10.50
C GLY A 90 -43.42 5.49 -10.91
N TYR A 91 -43.66 4.86 -12.07
CA TYR A 91 -42.75 3.86 -12.62
C TYR A 91 -41.39 4.48 -12.99
N ALA A 92 -41.38 5.61 -13.69
CA ALA A 92 -40.15 6.29 -14.07
C ALA A 92 -39.34 6.75 -12.85
N ALA A 93 -40.00 7.34 -11.85
CA ALA A 93 -39.36 7.79 -10.62
C ALA A 93 -38.81 6.60 -9.80
N GLY A 94 -39.60 5.54 -9.62
CA GLY A 94 -39.17 4.35 -8.91
C GLY A 94 -38.04 3.60 -9.61
N PHE A 95 -38.07 3.53 -10.94
CA PHE A 95 -36.98 2.95 -11.73
C PHE A 95 -35.69 3.76 -11.61
N GLN A 96 -35.78 5.09 -11.70
CA GLN A 96 -34.60 5.97 -11.58
C GLN A 96 -34.00 5.91 -10.17
N GLN A 97 -34.84 5.90 -9.13
CA GLN A 97 -34.40 5.77 -7.75
C GLN A 97 -33.75 4.41 -7.50
N GLY A 98 -34.39 3.30 -7.91
CA GLY A 98 -33.84 1.96 -7.74
C GLY A 98 -32.53 1.74 -8.50
N LEU A 99 -32.40 2.34 -9.70
CA LEU A 99 -31.15 2.29 -10.46
C LEU A 99 -30.02 3.03 -9.74
N HIS A 100 -30.30 4.21 -9.17
CA HIS A 100 -29.32 4.99 -8.43
C HIS A 100 -28.90 4.31 -7.11
N GLU A 101 -29.86 3.82 -6.34
CA GLU A 101 -29.61 3.07 -5.10
C GLU A 101 -28.83 1.77 -5.38
N GLY A 102 -29.22 1.01 -6.41
CA GLY A 102 -28.52 -0.20 -6.81
C GLY A 102 -27.08 0.04 -7.28
N GLN A 103 -26.82 1.16 -7.98
CA GLN A 103 -25.47 1.55 -8.36
C GLN A 103 -24.60 1.89 -7.14
N GLN A 104 -25.14 2.65 -6.19
CA GLN A 104 -24.42 3.01 -4.97
C GLN A 104 -24.12 1.78 -4.11
N GLN A 105 -25.11 0.89 -3.95
CA GLN A 105 -24.94 -0.33 -3.18
C GLN A 105 -23.91 -1.27 -3.85
N GLY A 106 -23.98 -1.46 -5.17
CA GLY A 106 -23.01 -2.27 -5.91
C GLY A 106 -21.59 -1.73 -5.83
N LEU A 107 -21.43 -0.40 -5.85
CA LEU A 107 -20.12 0.25 -5.64
C LEU A 107 -19.59 0.01 -4.22
N GLN A 108 -20.43 0.15 -3.19
CA GLN A 108 -20.02 -0.08 -1.81
C GLN A 108 -19.67 -1.55 -1.56
N GLU A 109 -20.49 -2.49 -2.03
CA GLU A 109 -20.22 -3.92 -1.90
C GLU A 109 -18.93 -4.31 -2.65
N GLY A 110 -18.72 -3.77 -3.86
CA GLY A 110 -17.49 -3.96 -4.62
C GLY A 110 -16.24 -3.43 -3.90
N GLN A 111 -16.33 -2.25 -3.28
CA GLN A 111 -15.25 -1.67 -2.48
C GLN A 111 -14.96 -2.50 -1.23
N GLN A 112 -15.98 -2.99 -0.53
CA GLN A 112 -15.81 -3.83 0.66
C GLN A 112 -15.12 -5.16 0.30
N GLN A 113 -15.54 -5.80 -0.80
CA GLN A 113 -14.90 -7.04 -1.26
C GLN A 113 -13.45 -6.81 -1.69
N GLN A 114 -13.17 -5.69 -2.38
CA GLN A 114 -11.79 -5.31 -2.72
C GLN A 114 -10.94 -5.03 -1.49
N ALA A 115 -11.49 -4.36 -0.47
CA ALA A 115 -10.77 -4.04 0.75
C ALA A 115 -10.27 -5.31 1.46
N VAL A 116 -11.15 -6.32 1.63
CA VAL A 116 -10.78 -7.60 2.23
C VAL A 116 -9.68 -8.30 1.45
N LEU A 117 -9.80 -8.34 0.11
CA LEU A 117 -8.79 -8.97 -0.73
C LEU A 117 -7.45 -8.23 -0.61
N THR A 118 -7.49 -6.89 -0.61
CA THR A 118 -6.30 -6.04 -0.50
C THR A 118 -5.60 -6.20 0.84
N GLU A 119 -6.34 -6.26 1.95
CA GLU A 119 -5.77 -6.55 3.27
C GLU A 119 -5.09 -7.93 3.28
N HIS A 120 -5.73 -8.94 2.70
CA HIS A 120 -5.12 -10.28 2.62
C HIS A 120 -3.80 -10.27 1.84
N TRP A 121 -3.74 -9.57 0.71
CA TRP A 121 -2.49 -9.40 -0.04
C TRP A 121 -1.43 -8.63 0.75
N GLN A 122 -1.82 -7.57 1.45
CA GLN A 122 -0.91 -6.81 2.30
C GLN A 122 -0.32 -7.67 3.41
N HIS A 123 -1.13 -8.52 4.04
CA HIS A 123 -0.67 -9.49 5.04
C HIS A 123 0.33 -10.49 4.42
N MET A 124 0.03 -11.09 3.27
CA MET A 124 0.96 -12.01 2.61
C MET A 124 2.30 -11.36 2.25
N VAL A 125 2.28 -10.11 1.78
CA VAL A 125 3.51 -9.36 1.45
C VAL A 125 4.31 -9.05 2.71
N SER A 126 3.64 -8.64 3.79
CA SER A 126 4.29 -8.39 5.08
C SER A 126 4.92 -9.66 5.65
N ASP A 127 4.20 -10.78 5.63
CA ASP A 127 4.69 -12.06 6.13
C ASP A 127 5.88 -12.55 5.31
N PHE A 128 5.83 -12.40 3.98
CA PHE A 128 6.94 -12.71 3.10
C PHE A 128 8.18 -11.87 3.42
N GLN A 129 8.02 -10.55 3.60
CA GLN A 129 9.13 -9.68 3.99
C GLN A 129 9.73 -10.09 5.33
N GLN A 130 8.90 -10.39 6.33
CA GLN A 130 9.38 -10.88 7.62
C GLN A 130 10.16 -12.20 7.50
N THR A 131 9.72 -13.11 6.63
CA THR A 131 10.46 -14.36 6.39
C THR A 131 11.81 -14.12 5.70
N LEU A 132 11.90 -13.14 4.81
CA LEU A 132 13.17 -12.75 4.18
C LEU A 132 14.14 -12.15 5.21
N ASP A 133 13.65 -11.23 6.06
CA ASP A 133 14.47 -10.61 7.10
C ASP A 133 14.96 -11.65 8.13
N ALA A 134 14.12 -12.64 8.47
CA ALA A 134 14.51 -13.75 9.33
C ALA A 134 15.63 -14.59 8.68
N LEU A 135 15.54 -14.86 7.37
CA LEU A 135 16.56 -15.62 6.65
C LEU A 135 17.91 -14.91 6.64
N ASP A 136 17.97 -13.58 6.54
CA ASP A 136 19.25 -12.85 6.56
C ASP A 136 20.05 -13.10 7.85
N SER A 137 19.37 -13.13 9.00
CA SER A 137 20.01 -13.44 10.28
C SER A 137 20.51 -14.90 10.38
N VAL A 138 19.75 -15.84 9.80
CA VAL A 138 20.08 -17.26 9.80
C VAL A 138 21.20 -17.58 8.80
N ILE A 139 21.20 -16.93 7.64
CA ILE A 139 22.24 -17.11 6.62
C ILE A 139 23.58 -16.61 7.13
N ALA A 140 23.61 -15.43 7.78
CA ALA A 140 24.84 -14.89 8.35
C ALA A 140 25.45 -15.83 9.40
N SER A 141 24.63 -16.32 10.34
CA SER A 141 25.09 -17.28 11.36
C SER A 141 25.54 -18.60 10.74
N ARG A 142 24.81 -19.12 9.74
CA ARG A 142 25.18 -20.38 9.06
C ARG A 142 26.48 -20.26 8.27
N LEU A 143 26.69 -19.18 7.54
CA LEU A 143 27.94 -18.91 6.83
C LEU A 143 29.11 -18.81 7.82
N MET A 144 28.91 -18.14 8.95
CA MET A 144 29.91 -18.02 10.00
C MET A 144 30.22 -19.38 10.64
N GLN A 145 29.23 -20.22 10.92
CA GLN A 145 29.43 -21.60 11.40
C GLN A 145 30.21 -22.44 10.39
N MET A 146 29.94 -22.31 9.08
CA MET A 146 30.69 -23.02 8.04
C MET A 146 32.14 -22.53 7.94
N ALA A 147 32.36 -21.21 7.97
CA ALA A 147 33.69 -20.62 7.97
C ALA A 147 34.49 -21.03 9.21
N LEU A 148 33.85 -21.06 10.38
CA LEU A 148 34.46 -21.55 11.61
C LEU A 148 34.76 -23.05 11.50
N THR A 149 33.84 -23.87 11.02
CA THR A 149 34.11 -25.31 10.87
C THR A 149 35.29 -25.57 9.92
N ALA A 150 35.39 -24.81 8.83
CA ALA A 150 36.53 -24.85 7.91
C ALA A 150 37.83 -24.38 8.59
N ALA A 151 37.80 -23.25 9.31
CA ALA A 151 38.96 -22.75 10.05
C ALA A 151 39.42 -23.75 11.13
N LYS A 152 38.50 -24.40 11.86
CA LYS A 152 38.84 -25.46 12.83
C LYS A 152 39.54 -26.63 12.16
N GLN A 153 39.08 -27.06 10.98
CA GLN A 153 39.73 -28.13 10.23
C GLN A 153 41.13 -27.72 9.76
N ILE A 154 41.31 -26.49 9.30
CA ILE A 154 42.62 -25.98 8.84
C ILE A 154 43.59 -25.78 10.01
N ILE A 155 43.15 -25.21 11.13
CA ILE A 155 43.99 -24.97 12.31
C ILE A 155 44.23 -26.27 13.08
N GLY A 156 43.29 -27.22 13.04
CA GLY A 156 43.45 -28.58 13.57
C GLY A 156 44.38 -29.45 12.73
N GLN A 157 44.70 -29.05 11.49
CA GLN A 157 45.87 -29.55 10.79
C GLN A 157 47.09 -28.79 11.31
N ALA A 158 48.14 -29.53 11.68
CA ALA A 158 49.37 -28.95 12.24
C ALA A 158 49.80 -27.76 11.36
N PRO A 159 49.74 -26.51 11.88
CA PRO A 159 50.06 -25.37 11.07
C PRO A 159 51.52 -25.51 10.65
N ILE A 160 51.78 -25.45 9.35
CA ILE A 160 53.12 -25.33 8.77
C ILE A 160 53.74 -23.94 9.14
N CYS A 161 53.03 -23.14 9.95
CA CYS A 161 53.35 -21.75 10.27
C CYS A 161 54.09 -21.62 11.62
N ASP A 162 55.39 -21.33 11.49
CA ASP A 162 56.27 -20.53 12.33
C ASP A 162 55.86 -20.30 13.81
N GLY A 163 56.67 -20.82 14.75
CA GLY A 163 56.44 -20.70 16.20
C GLY A 163 56.48 -19.28 16.75
N SER A 164 56.75 -18.28 15.91
CA SER A 164 56.70 -16.85 16.22
C SER A 164 55.41 -16.39 16.91
N ALA A 165 54.25 -16.92 16.52
CA ALA A 165 52.96 -16.55 17.11
C ALA A 165 52.86 -16.96 18.59
N LEU A 166 53.35 -18.16 18.93
CA LEU A 166 53.37 -18.65 20.30
C LEU A 166 54.36 -17.86 21.15
N LEU A 167 55.54 -17.52 20.62
CA LEU A 167 56.55 -16.72 21.33
C LEU A 167 56.01 -15.32 21.66
N THR A 168 55.34 -14.67 20.69
CA THR A 168 54.72 -13.35 20.89
C THR A 168 53.62 -13.41 21.95
N GLN A 169 52.79 -14.46 21.93
CA GLN A 169 51.74 -14.66 22.94
C GLN A 169 52.31 -14.82 24.34
N ILE A 170 53.35 -15.64 24.51
CA ILE A 170 54.01 -15.82 25.82
C ILE A 170 54.63 -14.50 26.28
N GLN A 171 55.24 -13.73 25.38
CA GLN A 171 55.80 -12.42 25.71
C GLN A 171 54.74 -11.42 26.16
N GLN A 172 53.53 -11.46 25.59
CA GLN A 172 52.39 -10.66 26.05
C GLN A 172 51.92 -11.10 27.44
N LEU A 173 51.86 -12.40 27.71
CA LEU A 173 51.49 -12.95 29.03
C LEU A 173 52.49 -12.55 30.11
N ILE A 174 53.79 -12.56 29.80
CA ILE A 174 54.85 -12.09 30.71
C ILE A 174 54.70 -10.59 30.97
N GLN A 175 54.33 -9.78 29.98
CA GLN A 175 54.10 -8.33 30.19
C GLN A 175 52.85 -8.03 31.02
N GLN A 176 51.89 -8.95 31.07
CA GLN A 176 50.69 -8.86 31.92
C GLN A 176 50.95 -9.33 33.38
N GLU A 177 52.23 -9.45 33.77
CA GLU A 177 52.69 -9.96 35.06
C GLU A 177 52.11 -9.39 36.36
N PRO A 178 51.69 -8.12 36.50
CA PRO A 178 51.15 -7.65 37.78
C PRO A 178 49.91 -8.43 38.27
N MET A 179 49.33 -9.30 37.44
CA MET A 179 48.26 -10.23 37.79
C MET A 179 48.71 -11.57 38.41
N PHE A 180 49.97 -11.99 38.28
CA PHE A 180 50.40 -13.32 38.74
C PHE A 180 51.35 -13.23 39.93
N LYS A 181 50.89 -13.61 41.12
CA LYS A 181 51.76 -13.74 42.31
C LYS A 181 52.31 -15.16 42.43
N GLY A 182 53.55 -15.29 42.92
CA GLY A 182 54.19 -16.56 43.25
C GLY A 182 55.13 -17.08 42.16
N LYS A 183 55.13 -18.41 41.94
CA LYS A 183 55.97 -19.12 40.94
C LYS A 183 55.09 -19.69 39.83
N PRO A 184 54.68 -18.87 38.84
CA PRO A 184 53.79 -19.32 37.78
C PRO A 184 54.43 -20.44 36.94
N GLN A 185 53.60 -21.39 36.52
CA GLN A 185 54.00 -22.52 35.69
C GLN A 185 53.42 -22.36 34.29
N LEU A 186 54.30 -22.20 33.29
CA LEU A 186 53.92 -22.17 31.88
C LEU A 186 53.97 -23.59 31.31
N ARG A 187 52.83 -24.09 30.86
CA ARG A 187 52.68 -25.38 30.19
C ARG A 187 52.56 -25.19 28.69
N VAL A 188 53.38 -25.91 27.92
CA VAL A 188 53.40 -25.87 26.45
C VAL A 188 53.47 -27.28 25.87
N ASN A 189 53.14 -27.44 24.60
CA ASN A 189 53.28 -28.72 23.92
C ASN A 189 54.77 -29.17 23.88
N PRO A 190 55.08 -30.47 24.02
CA PRO A 190 56.46 -30.97 23.92
C PRO A 190 57.21 -30.57 22.65
N ALA A 191 56.51 -30.43 21.52
CA ALA A 191 57.11 -30.00 20.24
C ALA A 191 57.56 -28.52 20.25
N ASP A 192 56.96 -27.70 21.11
CA ASP A 192 57.27 -26.27 21.24
C ASP A 192 58.19 -25.96 22.43
N PHE A 193 58.37 -26.91 23.35
CA PHE A 193 59.15 -26.75 24.58
C PHE A 193 60.58 -26.26 24.32
N GLU A 194 61.34 -26.96 23.46
CA GLU A 194 62.73 -26.61 23.17
C GLU A 194 62.86 -25.21 22.56
N ARG A 195 61.91 -24.82 21.70
CA ARG A 195 61.90 -23.51 21.04
C ARG A 195 61.64 -22.38 22.04
N VAL A 196 60.69 -22.59 22.95
CA VAL A 196 60.36 -21.62 24.00
C VAL A 196 61.50 -21.50 25.01
N GLU A 197 62.12 -22.60 25.38
CA GLU A 197 63.27 -22.61 26.30
C GLU A 197 64.45 -21.84 25.70
N GLN A 198 64.78 -22.07 24.43
CA GLN A 198 65.89 -21.37 23.76
C GLN A 198 65.67 -19.86 23.62
N GLN A 199 64.45 -19.41 23.32
CA GLN A 199 64.17 -18.01 23.01
C GLN A 199 63.72 -17.19 24.23
N LEU A 200 62.88 -17.77 25.09
CA LEU A 200 62.29 -17.08 26.25
C LEU A 200 62.78 -17.62 27.59
N GLY A 201 63.55 -18.71 27.66
CA GLY A 201 63.99 -19.30 28.93
C GLY A 201 64.70 -18.32 29.87
N ALA A 202 65.50 -17.39 29.33
CA ALA A 202 66.12 -16.32 30.11
C ALA A 202 65.08 -15.36 30.70
N SER A 203 64.07 -14.96 29.91
CA SER A 203 62.99 -14.09 30.36
C SER A 203 62.10 -14.77 31.39
N LEU A 204 61.78 -16.06 31.21
CA LEU A 204 61.02 -16.84 32.19
C LEU A 204 61.78 -16.96 33.52
N SER A 205 63.09 -17.24 33.46
CA SER A 205 63.91 -17.40 34.65
C SER A 205 64.06 -16.09 35.44
N MET A 206 64.20 -14.96 34.75
CA MET A 206 64.25 -13.63 35.38
C MET A 206 62.95 -13.28 36.11
N ASN A 207 61.81 -13.70 35.56
CA ASN A 207 60.48 -13.48 36.15
C ASN A 207 60.06 -14.60 37.12
N GLY A 208 60.88 -15.65 37.31
CA GLY A 208 60.59 -16.75 38.24
C GLY A 208 59.57 -17.78 37.73
N TRP A 209 59.31 -17.82 36.42
CA TRP A 209 58.38 -18.75 35.78
C TRP A 209 59.04 -20.12 35.56
N ARG A 210 58.27 -21.19 35.73
CA ARG A 210 58.72 -22.57 35.40
C ARG A 210 58.08 -23.05 34.11
N LEU A 211 58.90 -23.51 33.17
CA LEU A 211 58.43 -24.12 31.94
C LEU A 211 58.19 -25.63 32.14
N LEU A 212 57.03 -26.13 31.69
CA LEU A 212 56.64 -27.53 31.75
C LEU A 212 56.10 -27.98 30.38
N ALA A 213 56.45 -29.20 29.98
CA ALA A 213 55.87 -29.81 28.78
C ALA A 213 54.58 -30.57 29.15
N ASP A 214 53.50 -30.33 28.42
CA ASP A 214 52.19 -30.97 28.60
C ASP A 214 51.64 -31.44 27.24
N SER A 215 51.43 -32.75 27.10
CA SER A 215 50.93 -33.37 25.87
C SER A 215 49.42 -33.18 25.66
N GLN A 216 48.68 -32.68 26.65
CA GLN A 216 47.25 -32.35 26.50
C GLN A 216 47.04 -31.03 25.74
N ILE A 217 48.07 -30.19 25.64
CA ILE A 217 48.02 -28.90 24.95
C ILE A 217 48.36 -29.11 23.47
N HIS A 218 47.55 -28.55 22.56
CA HIS A 218 47.82 -28.59 21.13
C HIS A 218 49.05 -27.74 20.79
N ALA A 219 49.81 -28.12 19.76
CA ALA A 219 50.95 -27.33 19.27
C ALA A 219 50.52 -25.88 18.97
N GLY A 220 51.32 -24.90 19.39
CA GLY A 220 50.99 -23.48 19.32
C GLY A 220 50.08 -22.94 20.44
N GLY A 221 49.66 -23.79 21.39
CA GLY A 221 48.93 -23.38 22.60
C GLY A 221 49.82 -23.29 23.84
N CYS A 222 49.43 -22.48 24.82
CA CYS A 222 50.07 -22.43 26.14
C CYS A 222 49.05 -22.21 27.27
N LYS A 223 49.36 -22.69 28.48
CA LYS A 223 48.55 -22.48 29.68
C LYS A 223 49.43 -22.04 30.83
N VAL A 224 49.05 -20.98 31.54
CA VAL A 224 49.75 -20.46 32.72
C VAL A 224 48.95 -20.81 33.96
N SER A 225 49.58 -21.47 34.92
CA SER A 225 48.99 -21.75 36.24
C SER A 225 49.75 -21.00 37.32
N ALA A 226 49.07 -20.10 38.03
CA ALA A 226 49.58 -19.35 39.18
C ALA A 226 48.73 -19.61 40.43
N GLU A 227 49.20 -19.15 41.59
CA GLU A 227 48.47 -19.33 42.87
C GLU A 227 47.15 -18.55 42.90
N ASP A 228 47.12 -17.38 42.26
CA ASP A 228 45.94 -16.50 42.17
C ASP A 228 45.02 -16.85 40.97
N GLY A 229 45.39 -17.79 40.09
CA GLY A 229 44.53 -18.21 38.98
C GLY A 229 45.23 -18.93 37.83
N ASP A 230 44.42 -19.64 37.04
CA ASP A 230 44.81 -20.27 35.78
C ASP A 230 44.43 -19.36 34.61
N MET A 231 45.38 -19.06 33.73
CA MET A 231 45.13 -18.41 32.44
C MET A 231 45.38 -19.38 31.30
N ASP A 232 44.32 -19.68 30.56
CA ASP A 232 44.34 -20.64 29.45
C ASP A 232 44.39 -19.89 28.11
N ALA A 233 45.55 -19.89 27.47
CA ALA A 233 45.76 -19.36 26.12
C ALA A 233 45.86 -20.50 25.09
N SER A 234 45.26 -21.67 25.39
CA SER A 234 45.24 -22.79 24.47
C SER A 234 44.41 -22.47 23.23
N LEU A 235 44.74 -23.17 22.14
CA LEU A 235 43.99 -23.06 20.90
C LEU A 235 42.50 -23.42 21.09
N ALA A 236 42.21 -24.36 21.99
CA ALA A 236 40.85 -24.74 22.33
C ALA A 236 40.08 -23.56 22.94
N THR A 237 40.64 -22.87 23.93
CA THR A 237 39.98 -21.73 24.58
C THR A 237 39.76 -20.56 23.60
N ARG A 238 40.76 -20.24 22.78
CA ARG A 238 40.63 -19.23 21.72
C ARG A 238 39.56 -19.58 20.69
N TRP A 239 39.46 -20.86 20.34
CA TRP A 239 38.41 -21.35 19.45
C TRP A 239 37.02 -21.14 20.06
N HIS A 240 36.84 -21.49 21.34
CA HIS A 240 35.57 -21.28 22.04
C HIS A 240 35.19 -19.80 22.09
N GLU A 241 36.15 -18.90 22.34
CA GLU A 241 35.92 -17.45 22.32
C GLU A 241 35.49 -16.93 20.94
N LEU A 242 36.11 -17.40 19.86
CA LEU A 242 35.70 -17.07 18.50
C LEU A 242 34.30 -17.60 18.18
N CYS A 243 33.98 -18.84 18.59
CA CYS A 243 32.63 -19.40 18.46
C CYS A 243 31.59 -18.61 19.28
N ARG A 244 31.94 -18.17 20.48
CA ARG A 244 31.08 -17.35 21.35
C ARG A 244 30.77 -15.99 20.72
N LEU A 245 31.79 -15.31 20.20
CA LEU A 245 31.61 -14.02 19.51
C LEU A 245 30.81 -14.16 18.21
N ALA A 246 30.88 -15.32 17.57
CA ALA A 246 30.19 -15.63 16.32
C ALA A 246 28.72 -16.00 16.48
N ALA A 247 28.31 -16.48 17.66
CA ALA A 247 26.93 -16.92 17.93
C ALA A 247 26.35 -16.12 19.12
N PRO A 248 25.81 -14.91 18.90
CA PRO A 248 25.27 -14.07 19.97
C PRO A 248 23.94 -14.57 20.58
N GLY A 249 23.58 -15.86 20.45
CA GLY A 249 22.25 -16.35 20.84
C GLY A 249 22.10 -17.81 21.29
N ASP A 250 23.13 -18.66 21.25
CA ASP A 250 23.01 -20.07 21.68
C ASP A 250 24.01 -20.41 22.79
N LEU A 251 23.53 -20.35 24.03
CA LEU A 251 23.93 -21.18 25.17
C LEU A 251 22.67 -21.64 25.91
#